data_AF-A0A960LSW8-F1
#
_entry.id   AF-A0A960LSW8-F1
#
_cell.length_a   1.000
_cell.length_b   1.000
_cell.length_c   1.000
_cell.angle_alpha   90.00
_cell.angle_beta   90.00
_cell.angle_gamma   90.00
#
_symmetry.space_group_name_H-M   'P 1'
#
loop_
_entity.id
_entity.type
_entity.pdbx_description
1 polymer ?
#
loop_
_entity_poly.entity_id
_entity_poly.type
_entity_poly.pdbx_seq_one_letter_code
_entity_poly.pdbx_strand_id
1 'polypeptide(L)'
;MKILIVKTSALGDVIQCFPSLDFLHNLLPDAEIDWIVEKPFAELLKAHPYVHHVYEVETKKWKHSPLRAQNWKAAYSTFKMLREKTYDLAIDFQGNLKSGLLIGSTKSRVKVGYSRATAPEWPNSLFISQRVEVDRSLPIAKQYLTLASASFPDRPAKGSASVKLRVTEDENAWIDKQICRGTKMMICPGSNWENKKLATETWQAFLKKIAKEHGPNFYFVWGSPEEKREAKALKQAVSGVILPRMTLPVWQQMMDRMDVVLSVDSSALHLAATTKTRTYSFFGPSSPQVYKPEGEQHGFFQGSCPYGQSFTKRCPRLRSCSSGACLKSAFADVLYNEFSRWLRRVMN
;
A
#
# COMPACT_ATOMS: atom_id res chain seq x y z
N MET A 1 -23.21 1.81 14.86
CA MET A 1 -23.07 0.49 14.19
C MET A 1 -21.66 -0.02 14.42
N LYS A 2 -21.46 -1.32 14.68
CA LYS A 2 -20.13 -1.90 14.92
C LYS A 2 -19.68 -2.71 13.71
N ILE A 3 -18.56 -2.30 13.11
CA ILE A 3 -18.02 -2.87 11.88
C ILE A 3 -16.64 -3.49 12.16
N LEU A 4 -16.41 -4.70 11.67
CA LEU A 4 -15.10 -5.36 11.74
C LEU A 4 -14.51 -5.51 10.33
N ILE A 5 -13.30 -5.03 10.12
CA ILE A 5 -12.56 -5.23 8.88
C ILE A 5 -11.51 -6.32 9.06
N VAL A 6 -11.46 -7.28 8.13
CA VAL A 6 -10.43 -8.32 8.08
C VAL A 6 -9.56 -8.09 6.85
N LYS A 7 -8.41 -7.45 7.08
CA LYS A 7 -7.34 -7.30 6.09
C LYS A 7 -5.99 -7.33 6.78
N THR A 8 -5.34 -8.49 6.70
CA THR A 8 -4.13 -8.76 7.48
C THR A 8 -2.84 -8.34 6.78
N SER A 9 -2.79 -8.44 5.45
CA SER A 9 -1.58 -8.21 4.64
C SER A 9 -1.90 -8.14 3.14
N ALA A 10 -1.00 -7.65 2.27
CA ALA A 10 0.24 -6.94 2.58
C ALA A 10 -0.01 -5.44 2.82
N LEU A 11 1.01 -4.67 3.25
CA LEU A 11 0.88 -3.22 3.55
C LEU A 11 0.20 -2.43 2.42
N GLY A 12 0.60 -2.66 1.16
CA GLY A 12 -0.03 -2.01 0.01
C GLY A 12 -1.52 -2.34 -0.12
N ASP A 13 -1.93 -3.57 0.16
CA ASP A 13 -3.34 -3.97 0.13
C ASP A 13 -4.13 -3.43 1.34
N VAL A 14 -3.48 -3.22 2.48
CA VAL A 14 -4.08 -2.55 3.67
C VAL A 14 -4.39 -1.11 3.32
N ILE A 15 -3.43 -0.37 2.76
CA ILE A 15 -3.61 1.03 2.35
C ILE A 15 -4.69 1.15 1.27
N GLN A 16 -4.76 0.21 0.33
CA GLN A 16 -5.80 0.20 -0.71
C GLN A 16 -7.22 -0.02 -0.17
N CYS A 17 -7.39 -0.39 1.10
CA CYS A 17 -8.71 -0.43 1.74
C CYS A 17 -9.17 0.95 2.25
N PHE A 18 -8.31 1.98 2.27
CA PHE A 18 -8.66 3.30 2.81
C PHE A 18 -9.86 3.96 2.11
N PRO A 19 -10.03 3.88 0.78
CA PRO A 19 -11.27 4.32 0.12
C PRO A 19 -12.53 3.65 0.68
N SER A 20 -12.45 2.36 1.02
CA SER A 20 -13.57 1.66 1.65
C SER A 20 -13.85 2.18 3.07
N LEU A 21 -12.82 2.55 3.83
CA LEU A 21 -13.02 3.16 5.15
C LEU A 21 -13.62 4.55 5.05
N ASP A 22 -13.14 5.37 4.12
CA ASP A 22 -13.69 6.70 3.87
C ASP A 22 -15.17 6.61 3.45
N PHE A 23 -15.51 5.68 2.55
CA PHE A 23 -16.89 5.40 2.20
C PHE A 23 -17.75 5.02 3.42
N LEU A 24 -17.27 4.08 4.25
CA LEU A 24 -18.01 3.63 5.44
C LEU A 24 -18.18 4.75 6.46
N HIS A 25 -17.15 5.57 6.69
CA HIS A 25 -17.21 6.69 7.62
C HIS A 25 -18.17 7.79 7.13
N ASN A 26 -18.12 8.14 5.84
CA ASN A 26 -19.04 9.14 5.26
C ASN A 26 -20.50 8.65 5.28
N LEU A 27 -20.72 7.34 5.10
CA LEU A 27 -22.05 6.74 5.16
C LEU A 27 -22.56 6.61 6.60
N LEU A 28 -21.67 6.26 7.54
CA LEU A 28 -21.97 5.97 8.94
C LEU A 28 -20.96 6.68 9.87
N PRO A 29 -21.11 8.00 10.11
CA PRO A 29 -20.12 8.78 10.87
C PRO A 29 -19.86 8.26 12.28
N ASP A 30 -20.91 7.72 12.93
CA ASP A 30 -20.87 7.18 14.29
C ASP A 30 -20.56 5.67 14.34
N ALA A 31 -20.11 5.07 13.24
CA ALA A 31 -19.72 3.66 13.24
C ALA A 31 -18.38 3.45 13.96
N GLU A 32 -18.35 2.45 14.85
CA GLU A 32 -17.10 1.93 15.40
C GLU A 32 -16.52 0.93 14.40
N ILE A 33 -15.38 1.29 13.79
CA ILE A 33 -14.68 0.43 12.83
C ILE A 33 -13.46 -0.18 13.51
N ASP A 34 -13.53 -1.48 13.77
CA ASP A 34 -12.41 -2.26 14.29
C ASP A 34 -11.71 -3.02 13.15
N TRP A 35 -10.42 -3.29 13.27
CA TRP A 35 -9.64 -3.89 12.18
C TRP A 35 -8.66 -4.97 12.67
N ILE A 36 -8.70 -6.16 12.07
CA ILE A 36 -7.71 -7.22 12.27
C ILE A 36 -6.54 -7.12 11.29
N VAL A 37 -5.32 -6.90 11.80
CA VAL A 37 -4.11 -6.70 10.96
C VAL A 37 -2.89 -7.43 11.52
N GLU A 38 -1.93 -7.79 10.65
CA GLU A 38 -0.62 -8.26 11.14
C GLU A 38 0.10 -7.17 11.93
N LYS A 39 0.73 -7.56 13.05
CA LYS A 39 1.46 -6.66 13.97
C LYS A 39 2.36 -5.60 13.29
N PRO A 40 3.15 -5.91 12.24
CA PRO A 40 3.99 -4.91 11.57
C PRO A 40 3.24 -3.75 10.91
N PHE A 41 1.94 -3.87 10.69
CA PHE A 41 1.10 -2.83 10.06
C PHE A 41 0.10 -2.20 11.05
N ALA A 42 0.12 -2.61 12.32
CA ALA A 42 -0.82 -2.13 13.32
C ALA A 42 -0.70 -0.63 13.59
N GLU A 43 0.52 -0.13 13.64
CA GLU A 43 0.81 1.29 13.90
C GLU A 43 0.17 2.21 12.85
N LEU A 44 0.16 1.80 11.58
CA LEU A 44 -0.53 2.53 10.50
C LEU A 44 -2.03 2.70 10.81
N LEU A 45 -2.68 1.62 11.24
CA LEU A 45 -4.12 1.62 11.50
C LEU A 45 -4.47 2.34 12.80
N LYS A 46 -3.63 2.24 13.83
CA LYS A 46 -3.81 3.01 15.08
C LYS A 46 -3.74 4.52 14.84
N ALA A 47 -2.95 4.95 13.87
CA ALA A 47 -2.87 6.34 13.46
C ALA A 47 -4.00 6.78 12.52
N HIS A 48 -4.82 5.85 12.02
CA HIS A 48 -5.89 6.17 11.07
C HIS A 48 -7.10 6.79 11.80
N PRO A 49 -7.63 7.94 11.36
CA PRO A 49 -8.64 8.68 12.10
C PRO A 49 -9.97 7.95 12.26
N TYR A 50 -10.33 7.11 11.30
CA TYR A 50 -11.60 6.37 11.27
C TYR A 50 -11.52 4.96 11.86
N VAL A 51 -10.34 4.53 12.34
CA VAL A 51 -10.19 3.21 12.98
C VAL A 51 -10.33 3.39 14.49
N HIS A 52 -11.30 2.68 15.07
CA HIS A 52 -11.59 2.73 16.50
C HIS A 52 -10.67 1.79 17.29
N HIS A 53 -10.54 0.53 16.86
CA HIS A 53 -9.68 -0.45 17.52
C HIS A 53 -8.91 -1.31 16.50
N VAL A 54 -7.67 -1.68 16.86
CA VAL A 54 -6.81 -2.53 16.03
C VAL A 54 -6.49 -3.83 16.76
N TYR A 55 -6.95 -4.93 16.19
CA TYR A 55 -6.60 -6.28 16.61
C TYR A 55 -5.31 -6.74 15.93
N GLU A 56 -4.22 -6.80 16.70
CA GLU A 56 -2.93 -7.26 16.21
C GLU A 56 -2.87 -8.79 16.19
N VAL A 57 -2.55 -9.35 15.02
CA VAL A 57 -2.35 -10.79 14.86
C VAL A 57 -0.95 -11.09 14.33
N GLU A 58 -0.45 -12.30 14.60
CA GLU A 58 0.83 -12.78 14.09
C GLU A 58 0.64 -14.11 13.36
N THR A 59 -0.30 -14.13 12.42
CA THR A 59 -0.74 -15.39 11.81
C THR A 59 0.34 -16.08 10.98
N LYS A 60 1.40 -15.36 10.59
CA LYS A 60 2.59 -15.95 9.99
C LYS A 60 3.25 -17.00 10.89
N LYS A 61 3.23 -16.79 12.22
CA LYS A 61 3.78 -17.76 13.18
C LYS A 61 2.99 -19.07 13.21
N TRP A 62 1.72 -19.05 12.80
CA TRP A 62 0.87 -20.24 12.77
C TRP A 62 1.27 -21.22 11.65
N LYS A 63 1.79 -20.70 10.52
CA LYS A 63 2.20 -21.52 9.37
C LYS A 63 3.48 -22.34 9.59
N HIS A 64 4.39 -21.89 10.45
CA HIS A 64 5.74 -22.49 10.55
C HIS A 64 5.84 -23.65 11.55
N SER A 65 4.83 -23.90 12.38
CA SER A 65 4.80 -25.05 13.29
C SER A 65 3.37 -25.34 13.77
N PRO A 66 2.53 -26.01 12.96
CA PRO A 66 1.15 -26.34 13.31
C PRO A 66 1.04 -27.36 14.46
N LEU A 67 2.15 -27.98 14.90
CA LEU A 67 2.18 -28.95 16.00
C LEU A 67 2.69 -28.37 17.33
N ARG A 68 3.09 -27.09 17.39
CA ARG A 68 3.51 -26.45 18.64
C ARG A 68 2.29 -25.90 19.39
N ALA A 69 2.02 -26.45 20.58
CA ALA A 69 0.95 -26.01 21.48
C ALA A 69 0.94 -24.48 21.75
N GLN A 70 2.11 -23.84 21.71
CA GLN A 70 2.26 -22.40 21.94
C GLN A 70 1.65 -21.54 20.82
N ASN A 71 1.69 -22.01 19.57
CA ASN A 71 1.05 -21.32 18.44
C ASN A 71 -0.47 -21.45 18.48
N TRP A 72 -0.98 -22.60 18.90
CA TRP A 72 -2.40 -22.81 19.13
C TRP A 72 -2.95 -22.01 20.30
N LYS A 73 -2.18 -21.84 21.39
CA LYS A 73 -2.54 -20.93 22.48
C LYS A 73 -2.67 -19.48 21.99
N ALA A 74 -1.73 -19.00 21.15
CA ALA A 74 -1.79 -17.66 20.57
C ALA A 74 -2.95 -17.48 19.56
N ALA A 75 -3.24 -18.51 18.76
CA ALA A 75 -4.42 -18.51 17.88
C ALA A 75 -5.72 -18.53 18.69
N TYR A 76 -5.79 -19.37 19.73
CA TYR A 76 -6.93 -19.46 20.64
C TYR A 76 -7.19 -18.16 21.39
N SER A 77 -6.16 -17.50 21.92
CA SER A 77 -6.30 -16.20 22.58
C SER A 77 -6.81 -15.14 21.60
N THR A 78 -6.32 -15.15 20.35
CA THR A 78 -6.83 -14.28 19.28
C THR A 78 -8.31 -14.55 19.01
N PHE A 79 -8.71 -15.81 18.82
CA PHE A 79 -10.12 -16.15 18.57
C PHE A 79 -11.03 -15.85 19.76
N LYS A 80 -10.55 -16.03 21.00
CA LYS A 80 -11.29 -15.67 22.21
C LYS A 80 -11.53 -14.17 22.27
N MET A 81 -10.48 -13.37 22.06
CA MET A 81 -10.55 -11.91 22.01
C MET A 81 -11.53 -11.41 20.95
N LEU A 82 -11.49 -11.97 19.73
CA LEU A 82 -12.41 -11.62 18.65
C LEU A 82 -13.88 -11.99 18.92
N ARG A 83 -14.16 -12.82 19.94
CA ARG A 83 -15.50 -13.23 20.37
C ARG A 83 -16.05 -12.42 21.54
N GLU A 84 -15.26 -11.53 22.12
CA GLU A 84 -15.66 -10.66 23.23
C GLU A 84 -16.63 -9.57 22.77
N LYS A 85 -16.46 -9.06 21.54
CA LYS A 85 -17.32 -8.06 20.92
C LYS A 85 -18.27 -8.69 19.90
N THR A 86 -19.47 -8.14 19.79
CA THR A 86 -20.43 -8.46 18.72
C THR A 86 -20.42 -7.35 17.68
N TYR A 87 -20.50 -7.74 16.41
CA TYR A 87 -20.50 -6.83 15.27
C TYR A 87 -21.82 -6.93 14.50
N ASP A 88 -22.24 -5.80 13.95
CA ASP A 88 -23.37 -5.75 13.02
C ASP A 88 -22.93 -6.23 11.64
N LEU A 89 -21.70 -5.87 11.24
CA LEU A 89 -21.13 -6.17 9.95
C LEU A 89 -19.64 -6.52 10.10
N ALA A 90 -19.20 -7.59 9.44
CA ALA A 90 -17.79 -7.92 9.29
C ALA A 90 -17.47 -8.06 7.80
N ILE A 91 -16.37 -7.46 7.34
CA ILE A 91 -16.00 -7.42 5.92
C ILE A 91 -14.59 -8.02 5.75
N ASP A 92 -14.48 -9.10 4.97
CA ASP A 92 -13.20 -9.73 4.63
C ASP A 92 -12.69 -9.26 3.25
N PHE A 93 -11.72 -8.34 3.26
CA PHE A 93 -11.01 -7.88 2.06
C PHE A 93 -9.81 -8.76 1.68
N GLN A 94 -9.47 -9.76 2.49
CA GLN A 94 -8.32 -10.63 2.26
C GLN A 94 -8.71 -11.86 1.42
N GLY A 95 -9.81 -12.53 1.76
CA GLY A 95 -10.38 -13.62 0.97
C GLY A 95 -9.54 -14.91 0.91
N ASN A 96 -8.65 -15.16 1.86
CA ASN A 96 -7.90 -16.42 1.95
C ASN A 96 -8.40 -17.31 3.10
N LEU A 97 -8.03 -18.60 3.14
CA LEU A 97 -8.53 -19.52 4.18
C LEU A 97 -8.24 -18.99 5.59
N LYS A 98 -7.06 -18.41 5.78
CA LYS A 98 -6.62 -17.83 7.05
C LYS A 98 -7.51 -16.68 7.52
N SER A 99 -7.87 -15.75 6.63
CA SER A 99 -8.83 -14.69 6.95
C SER A 99 -10.23 -15.26 7.16
N GLY A 100 -10.59 -16.32 6.44
CA GLY A 100 -11.82 -17.09 6.63
C GLY A 100 -11.96 -17.62 8.06
N LEU A 101 -10.88 -18.19 8.62
CA LEU A 101 -10.87 -18.62 10.03
C LEU A 101 -11.03 -17.44 11.00
N LEU A 102 -10.38 -16.31 10.73
CA LEU A 102 -10.49 -15.10 11.56
C LEU A 102 -11.93 -14.55 11.56
N ILE A 103 -12.52 -14.28 10.39
CA ILE A 103 -13.89 -13.77 10.28
C ILE A 103 -14.93 -14.82 10.70
N GLY A 104 -14.66 -16.10 10.44
CA GLY A 104 -15.48 -17.22 10.90
C GLY A 104 -15.57 -17.28 12.42
N SER A 105 -14.47 -16.95 13.12
CA SER A 105 -14.42 -16.94 14.58
C SER A 105 -15.20 -15.80 15.22
N THR A 106 -15.50 -14.72 14.51
CA THR A 106 -16.14 -13.52 15.09
C THR A 106 -17.66 -13.69 15.23
N LYS A 107 -18.23 -12.98 16.21
CA LYS A 107 -19.69 -12.87 16.38
C LYS A 107 -20.19 -11.67 15.58
N SER A 108 -20.52 -11.89 14.31
CA SER A 108 -21.10 -10.86 13.42
C SER A 108 -22.45 -11.32 12.87
N ARG A 109 -23.43 -10.41 12.79
CA ARG A 109 -24.74 -10.68 12.17
C ARG A 109 -24.61 -10.94 10.68
N VAL A 110 -23.81 -10.11 9.99
CA VAL A 110 -23.49 -10.27 8.58
C VAL A 110 -21.99 -10.34 8.39
N LYS A 111 -21.53 -11.28 7.56
CA LYS A 111 -20.13 -11.46 7.15
C LYS A 111 -20.06 -11.32 5.64
N VAL A 112 -19.53 -10.20 5.16
CA VAL A 112 -19.34 -9.90 3.75
C VAL A 112 -17.96 -10.32 3.30
N GLY A 113 -17.87 -10.89 2.10
CA GLY A 113 -16.60 -11.27 1.49
C GLY A 113 -16.81 -11.79 0.08
N TYR A 114 -15.74 -12.32 -0.51
CA TYR A 114 -15.76 -12.80 -1.89
C TYR A 114 -16.65 -14.03 -2.09
N SER A 115 -17.26 -14.13 -3.27
CA SER A 115 -17.90 -15.35 -3.75
C SER A 115 -16.87 -16.44 -4.04
N ARG A 116 -17.32 -17.70 -4.17
CA ARG A 116 -16.45 -18.84 -4.52
C ARG A 116 -15.70 -18.60 -5.84
N ALA A 117 -16.35 -17.98 -6.82
CA ALA A 117 -15.78 -17.71 -8.14
C ALA A 117 -14.68 -16.64 -8.09
N THR A 118 -14.80 -15.69 -7.17
CA THR A 118 -13.89 -14.54 -7.13
C THR A 118 -12.93 -14.57 -5.96
N ALA A 119 -13.09 -15.41 -4.94
CA ALA A 119 -12.18 -15.46 -3.80
C ALA A 119 -10.74 -15.82 -4.20
N PRO A 120 -9.69 -15.15 -3.65
CA PRO A 120 -8.31 -15.58 -3.82
C PRO A 120 -8.06 -17.04 -3.43
N GLU A 121 -8.69 -17.51 -2.35
CA GLU A 121 -8.74 -18.94 -1.99
C GLU A 121 -10.19 -19.30 -1.68
N TRP A 122 -10.81 -20.11 -2.55
CA TRP A 122 -12.23 -20.45 -2.46
C TRP A 122 -12.74 -20.96 -1.09
N PRO A 123 -11.94 -21.68 -0.25
CA PRO A 123 -12.40 -22.11 1.07
C PRO A 123 -12.79 -20.96 2.00
N ASN A 124 -12.30 -19.73 1.75
CA ASN A 124 -12.70 -18.53 2.48
C ASN A 124 -14.23 -18.31 2.46
N SER A 125 -14.88 -18.55 1.32
CA SER A 125 -16.31 -18.31 1.12
C SER A 125 -17.24 -19.17 2.00
N LEU A 126 -16.70 -20.24 2.61
CA LEU A 126 -17.41 -21.08 3.57
C LEU A 126 -17.70 -20.33 4.88
N PHE A 127 -16.92 -19.30 5.20
CA PHE A 127 -17.06 -18.49 6.42
C PHE A 127 -17.85 -17.18 6.20
N ILE A 128 -18.27 -16.93 4.97
CA ILE A 128 -18.91 -15.68 4.52
C ILE A 128 -20.41 -15.91 4.34
N SER A 129 -21.24 -15.06 4.95
CA SER A 129 -22.70 -15.13 4.86
C SER A 129 -23.23 -14.39 3.64
N GLN A 130 -22.69 -13.21 3.34
CA GLN A 130 -23.02 -12.41 2.16
C GLN A 130 -21.84 -12.44 1.18
N ARG A 131 -22.00 -13.25 0.13
CA ARG A 131 -20.95 -13.49 -0.88
C ARG A 131 -21.12 -12.55 -2.05
N VAL A 132 -20.03 -11.88 -2.43
CA VAL A 132 -20.04 -10.83 -3.45
C VAL A 132 -19.08 -11.21 -4.57
N GLU A 133 -19.57 -11.15 -5.79
CA GLU A 133 -18.74 -11.29 -6.98
C GLU A 133 -18.12 -9.93 -7.30
N VAL A 134 -16.79 -9.85 -7.36
CA VAL A 134 -16.10 -8.63 -7.77
C VAL A 134 -15.53 -8.78 -9.17
N ASP A 135 -15.58 -7.70 -9.95
CA ASP A 135 -14.86 -7.64 -11.22
C ASP A 135 -13.35 -7.56 -10.95
N ARG A 136 -12.62 -8.60 -11.36
CA ARG A 136 -11.18 -8.74 -11.18
C ARG A 136 -10.33 -7.86 -12.09
N SER A 137 -10.96 -7.23 -13.10
CA SER A 137 -10.35 -6.28 -14.03
C SER A 137 -10.19 -4.88 -13.41
N LEU A 138 -11.06 -4.54 -12.45
CA LEU A 138 -11.02 -3.25 -11.76
C LEU A 138 -9.75 -3.09 -10.90
N PRO A 139 -9.29 -1.85 -10.66
CA PRO A 139 -8.30 -1.55 -9.64
C PRO A 139 -8.65 -2.17 -8.29
N ILE A 140 -7.64 -2.59 -7.53
CA ILE A 140 -7.83 -3.36 -6.30
C ILE A 140 -8.63 -2.57 -5.25
N ALA A 141 -8.38 -1.27 -5.11
CA ALA A 141 -9.18 -0.39 -4.24
C ALA A 141 -10.68 -0.39 -4.60
N LYS A 142 -11.02 -0.40 -5.90
CA LYS A 142 -12.42 -0.49 -6.36
C LYS A 142 -13.05 -1.84 -6.05
N GLN A 143 -12.28 -2.93 -6.14
CA GLN A 143 -12.76 -4.26 -5.70
C GLN A 143 -13.11 -4.27 -4.21
N TYR A 144 -12.30 -3.62 -3.36
CA TYR A 144 -12.61 -3.51 -1.93
C TYR A 144 -13.81 -2.59 -1.67
N LEU A 145 -13.99 -1.56 -2.48
CA LEU A 145 -15.14 -0.67 -2.37
C LEU A 145 -16.45 -1.38 -2.75
N THR A 146 -16.43 -2.28 -3.75
CA THR A 146 -17.55 -3.18 -4.07
C THR A 146 -17.90 -4.08 -2.88
N LEU A 147 -16.91 -4.65 -2.19
CA LEU A 147 -17.17 -5.43 -0.98
C LEU A 147 -17.76 -4.58 0.15
N ALA A 148 -17.24 -3.38 0.37
CA ALA A 148 -17.68 -2.50 1.45
C ALA A 148 -19.11 -1.96 1.25
N SER A 149 -19.50 -1.72 0.00
CA SER A 149 -20.82 -1.23 -0.39
C SER A 149 -21.88 -2.32 -0.53
N ALA A 150 -21.51 -3.61 -0.49
CA ALA A 150 -22.43 -4.70 -0.75
C ALA A 150 -23.63 -4.77 0.22
N SER A 151 -23.46 -4.34 1.47
CA SER A 151 -24.55 -4.27 2.44
C SER A 151 -25.36 -2.95 2.36
N PHE A 152 -25.04 -2.08 1.40
CA PHE A 152 -25.63 -0.75 1.21
C PHE A 152 -25.92 -0.46 -0.28
N PRO A 153 -26.76 -1.27 -0.95
CA PRO A 153 -26.94 -1.23 -2.40
C PRO A 153 -27.48 0.11 -2.94
N ASP A 154 -28.25 0.85 -2.14
CA ASP A 154 -28.84 2.14 -2.54
C ASP A 154 -27.87 3.33 -2.44
N ARG A 155 -26.60 3.08 -2.06
CA ARG A 155 -25.61 4.13 -1.82
C ARG A 155 -24.51 4.08 -2.88
N PRO A 156 -24.13 5.23 -3.47
CA PRO A 156 -23.06 5.25 -4.44
C PRO A 156 -21.74 4.86 -3.76
N ALA A 157 -21.10 3.81 -4.28
CA ALA A 157 -19.83 3.32 -3.79
C ALA A 157 -18.70 4.28 -4.18
N LYS A 158 -18.49 5.33 -3.39
CA LYS A 158 -17.45 6.36 -3.58
C LYS A 158 -16.68 6.58 -2.28
N GLY A 159 -15.36 6.56 -2.37
CA GLY A 159 -14.48 6.86 -1.24
C GLY A 159 -13.11 7.33 -1.72
N SER A 160 -12.49 8.18 -0.92
CA SER A 160 -11.17 8.75 -1.19
C SER A 160 -10.07 7.95 -0.49
N ALA A 161 -8.92 7.80 -1.15
CA ALA A 161 -7.73 7.28 -0.49
C ALA A 161 -7.05 8.33 0.41
N SER A 162 -7.41 9.61 0.25
CA SER A 162 -6.74 10.71 0.93
C SER A 162 -7.10 10.70 2.42
N VAL A 163 -6.10 10.55 3.27
CA VAL A 163 -6.27 10.55 4.72
C VAL A 163 -5.02 11.09 5.38
N LYS A 164 -5.20 11.93 6.40
CA LYS A 164 -4.10 12.41 7.23
C LYS A 164 -3.95 11.51 8.45
N LEU A 165 -2.90 10.70 8.50
CA LEU A 165 -2.60 9.86 9.67
C LEU A 165 -2.17 10.74 10.85
N ARG A 166 -2.60 10.37 12.05
CA ARG A 166 -2.26 11.06 13.29
C ARG A 166 -0.80 10.77 13.66
N VAL A 167 -0.08 11.82 13.99
CA VAL A 167 1.27 11.78 14.58
C VAL A 167 1.26 12.68 15.82
N THR A 168 2.22 12.48 16.71
CA THR A 168 2.42 13.33 17.89
C THR A 168 2.95 14.72 17.48
N GLU A 169 2.81 15.69 18.37
CA GLU A 169 3.33 17.05 18.15
C GLU A 169 4.87 17.05 17.98
N ASP A 170 5.58 16.24 18.76
CA ASP A 170 7.04 16.08 18.67
C ASP A 170 7.47 15.49 17.32
N GLU A 171 6.77 14.46 16.83
CA GLU A 171 7.00 13.90 15.51
C GLU A 171 6.75 14.95 14.42
N ASN A 172 5.67 15.73 14.54
CA ASN A 172 5.35 16.78 13.59
C ASN A 172 6.43 17.88 13.57
N ALA A 173 6.88 18.35 14.74
CA ALA A 173 7.95 19.32 14.87
C ALA A 173 9.29 18.77 14.35
N TRP A 174 9.57 17.48 14.55
CA TRP A 174 10.74 16.82 13.99
C TRP A 174 10.70 16.79 12.47
N ILE A 175 9.56 16.45 11.87
CA ILE A 175 9.35 16.46 10.42
C ILE A 175 9.64 17.85 9.85
N ASP A 176 9.05 18.89 10.44
CA ASP A 176 9.21 20.27 9.96
C ASP A 176 10.68 20.73 9.99
N LYS A 177 11.48 20.27 10.96
CA LYS A 177 12.93 20.54 11.02
C LYS A 177 13.74 19.87 9.90
N GLN A 178 13.23 18.80 9.28
CA GLN A 178 13.93 18.16 8.16
C GLN A 178 13.69 18.88 6.82
N ILE A 179 12.65 19.71 6.75
CA ILE A 179 12.20 20.32 5.50
C ILE A 179 12.99 21.59 5.19
N CYS A 180 13.62 21.62 4.02
CA CYS A 180 14.32 22.78 3.49
C CYS A 180 13.40 23.57 2.53
N ARG A 181 13.71 24.86 2.34
CA ARG A 181 13.06 25.69 1.31
C ARG A 181 13.42 25.20 -0.10
N GLY A 182 12.52 25.44 -1.06
CA GLY A 182 12.65 25.02 -2.46
C GLY A 182 11.86 23.76 -2.78
N THR A 183 12.06 23.25 -4.00
CA THR A 183 11.41 22.02 -4.49
C THR A 183 11.96 20.79 -3.76
N LYS A 184 11.08 19.92 -3.29
CA LYS A 184 11.39 18.76 -2.44
C LYS A 184 10.95 17.49 -3.15
N MET A 185 11.90 16.59 -3.38
CA MET A 185 11.64 15.31 -4.03
C MET A 185 12.06 14.16 -3.13
N MET A 186 11.12 13.30 -2.77
CA MET A 186 11.41 12.08 -2.00
C MET A 186 11.66 10.90 -2.93
N ILE A 187 12.72 10.14 -2.65
CA ILE A 187 13.15 8.98 -3.42
C ILE A 187 12.93 7.70 -2.61
N CYS A 188 12.05 6.85 -3.12
CA CYS A 188 11.68 5.56 -2.54
C CYS A 188 12.12 4.42 -3.49
N PRO A 189 13.41 4.04 -3.49
CA PRO A 189 13.97 3.11 -4.48
C PRO A 189 13.64 1.65 -4.19
N GLY A 190 13.30 1.33 -2.93
CA GLY A 190 13.15 -0.02 -2.44
C GLY A 190 11.90 -0.77 -2.94
N SER A 191 12.09 -2.07 -3.18
CA SER A 191 11.00 -3.03 -3.37
C SER A 191 11.39 -4.39 -2.79
N ASN A 192 10.41 -5.12 -2.29
CA ASN A 192 10.60 -6.52 -1.86
C ASN A 192 10.94 -7.47 -3.02
N TRP A 193 10.78 -7.04 -4.26
CA TRP A 193 11.02 -7.85 -5.46
C TRP A 193 12.13 -7.23 -6.28
N GLU A 194 13.19 -7.99 -6.50
CA GLU A 194 14.39 -7.54 -7.21
C GLU A 194 14.10 -7.10 -8.65
N ASN A 195 13.13 -7.74 -9.31
CA ASN A 195 12.71 -7.38 -10.67
C ASN A 195 11.77 -6.16 -10.75
N LYS A 196 11.41 -5.57 -9.62
CA LYS A 196 10.70 -4.29 -9.54
C LYS A 196 11.64 -3.11 -9.26
N LYS A 197 12.92 -3.38 -8.99
CA LYS A 197 13.91 -2.33 -8.76
C LYS A 197 14.49 -1.85 -10.09
N LEU A 198 14.77 -0.56 -10.16
CA LEU A 198 15.65 0.00 -11.20
C LEU A 198 17.10 -0.33 -10.84
N ALA A 199 17.99 -0.36 -11.85
CA ALA A 199 19.42 -0.43 -11.60
C ALA A 199 19.90 0.84 -10.88
N THR A 200 20.87 0.69 -9.98
CA THR A 200 21.41 1.82 -9.19
C THR A 200 22.00 2.88 -10.12
N GLU A 201 22.69 2.45 -11.17
CA GLU A 201 23.34 3.31 -12.16
C GLU A 201 22.30 4.12 -12.94
N THR A 202 21.18 3.48 -13.32
CA THR A 202 20.05 4.15 -13.98
C THR A 202 19.42 5.19 -13.05
N TRP A 203 19.19 4.85 -11.78
CA TRP A 203 18.69 5.80 -10.78
C TRP A 203 19.62 7.01 -10.64
N GLN A 204 20.94 6.77 -10.47
CA GLN A 204 21.93 7.84 -10.33
C GLN A 204 21.95 8.76 -11.55
N ALA A 205 21.96 8.20 -12.76
CA ALA A 205 21.94 8.98 -13.99
C ALA A 205 20.64 9.79 -14.14
N PHE A 206 19.49 9.20 -13.80
CA PHE A 206 18.20 9.88 -13.82
C PHE A 206 18.16 11.06 -12.82
N LEU A 207 18.58 10.83 -11.58
CA LEU A 207 18.61 11.87 -10.54
C LEU A 207 19.61 12.99 -10.88
N LYS A 208 20.77 12.68 -11.47
CA LYS A 208 21.73 13.70 -11.93
C LYS A 208 21.11 14.65 -12.95
N LYS A 209 20.23 14.14 -13.83
CA LYS A 209 19.55 14.99 -14.81
C LYS A 209 18.46 15.85 -14.19
N ILE A 210 17.69 15.31 -13.24
CA ILE A 210 16.77 16.12 -12.44
C ILE A 210 17.52 17.20 -11.65
N ALA A 211 18.66 16.86 -11.04
CA ALA A 211 19.49 17.81 -10.29
C ALA A 211 19.96 18.96 -11.16
N LYS A 212 20.44 18.65 -12.38
CA LYS A 212 20.93 19.65 -13.34
C LYS A 212 19.84 20.62 -13.80
N GLU A 213 18.64 20.11 -14.07
CA GLU A 213 17.57 20.88 -14.74
C GLU A 213 16.62 21.57 -13.75
N HIS A 214 16.43 21.00 -12.55
CA HIS A 214 15.46 21.49 -11.57
C HIS A 214 16.06 21.84 -10.20
N GLY A 215 17.29 21.40 -9.90
CA GLY A 215 17.96 21.66 -8.62
C GLY A 215 17.15 21.36 -7.33
N PRO A 216 16.38 20.26 -7.21
CA PRO A 216 15.55 20.03 -6.04
C PRO A 216 16.38 19.53 -4.84
N ASN A 217 15.79 19.65 -3.65
CA ASN A 217 16.26 18.98 -2.45
C ASN A 217 15.79 17.51 -2.46
N PHE A 218 16.73 16.57 -2.55
CA PHE A 218 16.43 15.14 -2.52
C PHE A 218 16.37 14.58 -1.10
N TYR A 219 15.32 13.80 -0.83
CA TYR A 219 15.09 13.09 0.42
C TYR A 219 15.06 11.58 0.18
N PHE A 220 16.07 10.86 0.64
CA PHE A 220 16.17 9.41 0.48
C PHE A 220 15.59 8.68 1.69
N VAL A 221 14.70 7.73 1.44
CA VAL A 221 14.06 6.91 2.48
C VAL A 221 14.41 5.43 2.32
N TRP A 222 14.29 4.70 3.42
CA TRP A 222 14.61 3.28 3.50
C TRP A 222 13.82 2.60 4.64
N GLY A 223 13.42 1.35 4.44
CA GLY A 223 12.80 0.48 5.43
C GLY A 223 13.67 -0.72 5.81
N SER A 224 14.66 -1.07 4.99
CA SER A 224 15.61 -2.16 5.26
C SER A 224 17.09 -1.72 5.21
N PRO A 225 18.02 -2.48 5.81
CA PRO A 225 19.45 -2.19 5.70
C PRO A 225 19.99 -2.22 4.26
N GLU A 226 19.36 -3.00 3.38
CA GLU A 226 19.70 -3.01 1.94
C GLU A 226 19.27 -1.71 1.26
N GLU A 227 18.02 -1.29 1.48
CA GLU A 227 17.53 -0.01 0.96
C GLU A 227 18.33 1.18 1.51
N LYS A 228 18.84 1.09 2.75
CA LYS A 228 19.75 2.09 3.30
C LYS A 228 21.08 2.17 2.55
N ARG A 229 21.62 1.03 2.10
CA ARG A 229 22.83 0.98 1.28
C ARG A 229 22.58 1.59 -0.10
N GLU A 230 21.44 1.27 -0.71
CA GLU A 230 21.01 1.87 -1.97
C GLU A 230 20.83 3.39 -1.84
N ALA A 231 20.14 3.88 -0.81
CA ALA A 231 19.99 5.31 -0.53
C ALA A 231 21.34 6.03 -0.37
N LYS A 232 22.34 5.39 0.27
CA LYS A 232 23.71 5.91 0.35
C LYS A 232 24.39 5.99 -1.01
N ALA A 233 24.25 4.96 -1.85
CA ALA A 233 24.80 4.96 -3.20
C ALA A 233 24.15 6.06 -4.07
N LEU A 234 22.84 6.30 -3.94
CA LEU A 234 22.16 7.38 -4.66
C LEU A 234 22.63 8.77 -4.20
N LYS A 235 22.81 8.96 -2.89
CA LYS A 235 23.35 10.21 -2.32
C LYS A 235 24.78 10.53 -2.78
N GLN A 236 25.58 9.53 -3.15
CA GLN A 236 26.91 9.78 -3.73
C GLN A 236 26.83 10.42 -5.12
N ALA A 237 25.72 10.24 -5.84
CA ALA A 237 25.52 10.78 -7.18
C ALA A 237 24.91 12.19 -7.20
N VAL A 238 24.10 12.53 -6.18
CA VAL A 238 23.42 13.84 -6.07
C VAL A 238 23.32 14.29 -4.61
N SER A 239 23.38 15.59 -4.37
CA SER A 239 23.20 16.16 -3.02
C SER A 239 21.80 15.85 -2.46
N GLY A 240 21.72 15.52 -1.18
CA GLY A 240 20.45 15.24 -0.52
C GLY A 240 20.61 14.69 0.90
N VAL A 241 19.47 14.48 1.54
CA VAL A 241 19.36 14.01 2.93
C VAL A 241 18.87 12.56 2.94
N ILE A 242 19.58 11.69 3.67
CA ILE A 242 19.07 10.36 3.98
C ILE A 242 18.32 10.48 5.30
N LEU A 243 17.02 10.27 5.27
CA LEU A 243 16.19 10.35 6.46
C LEU A 243 16.47 9.16 7.39
N PRO A 244 16.33 9.33 8.71
CA PRO A 244 16.35 8.19 9.63
C PRO A 244 15.15 7.27 9.34
N ARG A 245 15.17 6.08 9.95
CA ARG A 245 14.05 5.15 9.83
C ARG A 245 12.81 5.78 10.48
N MET A 246 11.72 5.85 9.73
CA MET A 246 10.45 6.42 10.19
C MET A 246 9.40 5.32 10.39
N THR A 247 8.44 5.60 11.26
CA THR A 247 7.18 4.86 11.35
C THR A 247 6.32 5.19 10.13
N LEU A 248 5.31 4.35 9.82
CA LEU A 248 4.45 4.58 8.66
C LEU A 248 3.66 5.92 8.74
N PRO A 249 3.10 6.32 9.90
CA PRO A 249 2.42 7.61 10.04
C PRO A 249 3.36 8.81 9.82
N VAL A 250 4.55 8.78 10.41
CA VAL A 250 5.57 9.83 10.23
C VAL A 250 6.03 9.90 8.78
N TRP A 251 6.21 8.76 8.12
CA TRP A 251 6.60 8.71 6.72
C TRP A 251 5.51 9.32 5.81
N GLN A 252 4.23 9.03 6.06
CA GLN A 252 3.12 9.63 5.33
C GLN A 252 3.11 11.17 5.50
N GLN A 253 3.26 11.65 6.74
CA GLN A 253 3.31 13.09 7.04
C GLN A 253 4.52 13.78 6.40
N MET A 254 5.65 13.08 6.28
CA MET A 254 6.81 13.56 5.54
C MET A 254 6.52 13.61 4.03
N MET A 255 5.84 12.61 3.46
CA MET A 255 5.41 12.60 2.06
C MET A 255 4.47 13.76 1.72
N ASP A 256 3.55 14.12 2.62
CA ASP A 256 2.59 15.23 2.43
C ASP A 256 3.27 16.60 2.32
N ARG A 257 4.53 16.71 2.76
CA ARG A 257 5.37 17.92 2.65
C ARG A 257 6.31 17.91 1.46
N MET A 258 6.28 16.87 0.64
CA MET A 258 7.08 16.79 -0.59
C MET A 258 6.30 17.36 -1.76
N ASP A 259 7.01 17.87 -2.77
CA ASP A 259 6.38 18.31 -4.01
C ASP A 259 6.18 17.11 -4.96
N VAL A 260 7.12 16.16 -4.94
CA VAL A 260 7.09 14.92 -5.74
C VAL A 260 7.64 13.74 -4.95
N VAL A 261 6.98 12.57 -5.05
CA VAL A 261 7.52 11.28 -4.61
C VAL A 261 7.86 10.42 -5.83
N LEU A 262 9.11 9.99 -5.93
CA LEU A 262 9.60 9.06 -6.94
C LEU A 262 9.70 7.66 -6.32
N SER A 263 8.97 6.68 -6.85
CA SER A 263 8.96 5.33 -6.27
C SER A 263 8.86 4.24 -7.32
N VAL A 264 9.43 3.07 -7.05
CA VAL A 264 9.06 1.84 -7.77
C VAL A 264 7.72 1.30 -7.26
N ASP A 265 7.15 0.28 -7.92
CA ASP A 265 5.96 -0.43 -7.43
C ASP A 265 6.22 -1.11 -6.07
N SER A 266 5.93 -0.36 -5.00
CA SER A 266 6.20 -0.68 -3.60
C SER A 266 5.09 -0.14 -2.69
N SER A 267 5.12 -0.50 -1.40
CA SER A 267 4.19 0.08 -0.42
C SER A 267 4.35 1.59 -0.24
N ALA A 268 5.53 2.15 -0.54
CA ALA A 268 5.77 3.59 -0.47
C ALA A 268 4.92 4.36 -1.48
N LEU A 269 4.74 3.81 -2.69
CA LEU A 269 3.86 4.40 -3.72
C LEU A 269 2.42 4.48 -3.24
N HIS A 270 1.90 3.40 -2.65
CA HIS A 270 0.55 3.38 -2.11
C HIS A 270 0.39 4.30 -0.90
N LEU A 271 1.42 4.43 -0.05
CA LEU A 271 1.39 5.37 1.07
C LEU A 271 1.36 6.81 0.57
N ALA A 272 2.17 7.17 -0.43
CA ALA A 272 2.16 8.51 -1.03
C ALA A 272 0.80 8.84 -1.65
N ALA A 273 0.09 7.86 -2.21
CA ALA A 273 -1.25 8.03 -2.77
C ALA A 273 -2.33 8.46 -1.76
N THR A 274 -2.07 8.28 -0.46
CA THR A 274 -2.97 8.75 0.60
C THR A 274 -2.79 10.23 0.93
N THR A 275 -1.77 10.88 0.35
CA THR A 275 -1.48 12.31 0.50
C THR A 275 -1.90 13.06 -0.77
N LYS A 276 -1.79 14.39 -0.77
CA LYS A 276 -2.01 15.20 -1.98
C LYS A 276 -0.76 15.28 -2.88
N THR A 277 0.31 14.59 -2.50
CA THR A 277 1.61 14.69 -3.16
C THR A 277 1.60 14.03 -4.53
N ARG A 278 2.20 14.72 -5.52
CA ARG A 278 2.38 14.18 -6.86
C ARG A 278 3.33 12.99 -6.80
N THR A 279 3.01 11.90 -7.50
CA THR A 279 3.88 10.73 -7.52
C THR A 279 4.28 10.37 -8.94
N TYR A 280 5.53 9.99 -9.14
CA TYR A 280 5.96 9.36 -10.37
C TYR A 280 6.50 7.97 -10.08
N SER A 281 5.98 6.98 -10.79
CA SER A 281 6.18 5.57 -10.46
C SER A 281 6.83 4.76 -11.57
N PHE A 282 7.72 3.83 -11.21
CA PHE A 282 8.40 2.98 -12.18
C PHE A 282 7.86 1.55 -12.08
N PHE A 283 7.21 1.11 -13.15
CA PHE A 283 6.62 -0.21 -13.28
C PHE A 283 7.43 -1.07 -14.24
N GLY A 284 7.63 -2.32 -13.87
CA GLY A 284 8.23 -3.34 -14.72
C GLY A 284 7.27 -4.49 -14.90
N PRO A 285 7.34 -5.53 -14.06
CA PRO A 285 6.56 -6.74 -14.25
C PRO A 285 5.13 -6.64 -13.69
N SER A 286 4.67 -5.46 -13.30
CA SER A 286 3.33 -5.19 -12.76
C SER A 286 2.67 -4.09 -13.58
N SER A 287 1.34 -4.19 -13.74
CA SER A 287 0.60 -3.22 -14.54
C SER A 287 0.25 -1.96 -13.75
N PRO A 288 0.58 -0.75 -14.25
CA PRO A 288 0.13 0.50 -13.65
C PRO A 288 -1.40 0.62 -13.67
N GLN A 289 -2.11 -0.03 -14.60
CA GLN A 289 -3.57 0.05 -14.65
C GLN A 289 -4.26 -0.55 -13.42
N VAL A 290 -3.57 -1.43 -12.70
CA VAL A 290 -4.10 -2.11 -11.51
C VAL A 290 -3.54 -1.53 -10.21
N TYR A 291 -2.28 -1.11 -10.21
CA TYR A 291 -1.55 -0.73 -8.98
C TYR A 291 -1.16 0.75 -8.89
N LYS A 292 -1.21 1.51 -10.00
CA LYS A 292 -0.94 2.94 -9.95
C LYS A 292 -2.07 3.64 -9.19
N PRO A 293 -1.73 4.62 -8.33
CA PRO A 293 -2.74 5.51 -7.76
C PRO A 293 -3.58 6.21 -8.84
N GLU A 294 -4.87 6.42 -8.55
CA GLU A 294 -5.81 7.10 -9.45
C GLU A 294 -5.63 8.63 -9.39
N GLY A 295 -5.70 9.29 -10.55
CA GLY A 295 -5.51 10.74 -10.67
C GLY A 295 -4.36 11.14 -11.58
N GLU A 296 -4.47 12.31 -12.18
CA GLU A 296 -3.49 12.85 -13.14
C GLU A 296 -2.16 13.24 -12.48
N GLN A 297 -2.21 13.58 -11.18
CA GLN A 297 -1.06 13.83 -10.32
C GLN A 297 -0.20 12.59 -10.07
N HIS A 298 -0.61 11.41 -10.56
CA HIS A 298 0.14 10.17 -10.43
C HIS A 298 0.61 9.70 -11.81
N GLY A 299 1.84 10.06 -12.16
CA GLY A 299 2.52 9.63 -13.38
C GLY A 299 3.19 8.27 -13.23
N PHE A 300 3.54 7.67 -14.36
CA PHE A 300 4.24 6.40 -14.39
C PHE A 300 5.12 6.23 -15.61
N PHE A 301 6.13 5.39 -15.48
CA PHE A 301 6.87 4.77 -16.56
C PHE A 301 6.61 3.25 -16.54
N GLN A 302 6.29 2.67 -17.70
CA GLN A 302 6.16 1.23 -17.87
C GLN A 302 7.36 0.72 -18.68
N GLY A 303 8.18 -0.10 -18.05
CA GLY A 303 9.29 -0.78 -18.71
C GLY A 303 8.82 -1.89 -19.63
N SER A 304 9.58 -2.16 -20.70
CA SER A 304 9.24 -3.16 -21.71
C SER A 304 9.78 -4.54 -21.34
N CYS A 305 8.99 -5.60 -21.55
CA CYS A 305 9.50 -6.96 -21.39
C CYS A 305 10.46 -7.30 -22.54
N PRO A 306 11.70 -7.77 -22.28
CA PRO A 306 12.61 -8.20 -23.35
C PRO A 306 12.10 -9.43 -24.13
N TYR A 307 11.12 -10.15 -23.57
CA TYR A 307 10.48 -11.31 -24.18
C TYR A 307 9.10 -10.99 -24.80
N GLY A 308 8.80 -9.71 -25.04
CA GLY A 308 7.57 -9.28 -25.73
C GLY A 308 6.26 -9.48 -24.95
N GLN A 309 6.32 -9.73 -23.64
CA GLN A 309 5.12 -9.93 -22.82
C GLN A 309 4.44 -8.60 -22.48
N SER A 310 3.12 -8.56 -22.61
CA SER A 310 2.28 -7.46 -22.13
C SER A 310 1.89 -7.67 -20.65
N PHE A 311 1.94 -6.61 -19.86
CA PHE A 311 1.58 -6.63 -18.44
C PHE A 311 0.13 -6.19 -18.26
N THR A 312 -0.83 -7.10 -18.41
CA THR A 312 -2.26 -6.79 -18.18
C THR A 312 -2.54 -6.56 -16.70
N LYS A 313 -2.10 -7.48 -15.83
CA LYS A 313 -2.16 -7.36 -14.37
C LYS A 313 -0.79 -7.48 -13.73
N ARG A 314 -0.11 -8.60 -14.01
CA ARG A 314 1.27 -8.91 -13.59
C ARG A 314 1.90 -9.83 -14.63
N CYS A 315 3.23 -9.83 -14.70
CA CYS A 315 4.00 -10.77 -15.52
C CYS A 315 3.72 -12.21 -15.08
N PRO A 316 3.44 -13.15 -16.01
CA PRO A 316 3.27 -14.58 -15.69
C PRO A 316 4.49 -15.18 -15.00
N ARG A 317 5.68 -14.64 -15.29
CA ARG A 317 6.98 -15.06 -14.73
C ARG A 317 7.46 -14.19 -13.56
N LEU A 318 6.59 -13.37 -12.97
CA LEU A 318 6.95 -12.38 -11.93
C LEU A 318 7.85 -12.94 -10.80
N ARG A 319 7.70 -14.20 -10.42
CA ARG A 319 8.48 -14.82 -9.33
C ARG A 319 9.69 -15.64 -9.80
N SER A 320 9.77 -15.95 -11.09
CA SER A 320 10.82 -16.81 -11.67
C SER A 320 11.74 -16.07 -12.65
N CYS A 321 11.38 -14.85 -13.05
CA CYS A 321 12.18 -14.01 -13.92
C CYS A 321 13.36 -13.42 -13.15
N SER A 322 14.53 -14.05 -13.29
CA SER A 322 15.79 -13.61 -12.69
C SER A 322 16.35 -12.33 -13.34
N SER A 323 16.02 -12.06 -14.61
CA SER A 323 16.62 -10.95 -15.34
C SER A 323 16.16 -9.58 -14.83
N GLY A 324 14.89 -9.42 -14.46
CA GLY A 324 14.32 -8.12 -14.07
C GLY A 324 14.51 -7.02 -15.13
N ALA A 325 14.86 -7.40 -16.36
CA ALA A 325 15.34 -6.51 -17.41
C ALA A 325 14.30 -5.45 -17.82
N CYS A 326 13.02 -5.70 -17.56
CA CYS A 326 11.96 -4.72 -17.81
C CYS A 326 12.21 -3.37 -17.12
N LEU A 327 12.86 -3.35 -15.95
CA LEU A 327 13.30 -2.10 -15.31
C LEU A 327 14.81 -1.95 -15.30
N LYS A 328 15.58 -3.03 -15.14
CA LYS A 328 17.04 -2.95 -15.07
C LYS A 328 17.70 -2.48 -16.36
N SER A 329 17.05 -2.66 -17.50
CA SER A 329 17.54 -2.19 -18.82
C SER A 329 16.95 -0.84 -19.23
N ALA A 330 16.22 -0.15 -18.33
CA ALA A 330 15.68 1.17 -18.64
C ALA A 330 16.81 2.21 -18.73
N PHE A 331 16.75 3.05 -19.76
CA PHE A 331 17.71 4.14 -19.96
C PHE A 331 17.25 5.41 -19.25
N ALA A 332 18.17 6.07 -18.53
CA ALA A 332 17.88 7.28 -17.78
C ALA A 332 17.35 8.44 -18.65
N ASP A 333 17.73 8.50 -19.93
CA ASP A 333 17.21 9.49 -20.88
C ASP A 333 15.72 9.34 -21.13
N VAL A 334 15.29 8.10 -21.36
CA VAL A 334 13.87 7.78 -21.56
C VAL A 334 13.07 8.08 -20.30
N LEU A 335 13.59 7.66 -19.13
CA LEU A 335 12.95 7.94 -17.84
C LEU A 335 12.79 9.44 -17.60
N TYR A 336 13.83 10.23 -17.86
CA TYR A 336 13.81 11.68 -17.71
C TYR A 336 12.83 12.37 -18.66
N ASN A 337 12.80 11.96 -19.93
CA ASN A 337 11.91 12.57 -20.92
C ASN A 337 10.43 12.32 -20.60
N GLU A 338 10.07 11.10 -20.19
CA GLU A 338 8.72 10.75 -19.73
C GLU A 338 8.35 11.52 -18.45
N PHE A 339 9.26 11.53 -17.47
CA PHE A 339 9.08 12.26 -16.22
C PHE A 339 8.89 13.76 -16.45
N SER A 340 9.73 14.39 -17.29
CA SER A 340 9.67 15.82 -17.58
C SER A 340 8.39 16.21 -18.34
N ARG A 341 7.92 15.35 -19.26
CA ARG A 341 6.62 15.54 -19.91
C ARG A 341 5.47 15.50 -18.91
N TRP A 342 5.47 14.51 -18.02
CA TRP A 342 4.47 14.43 -16.95
C TRP A 342 4.55 15.62 -16.00
N LEU A 343 5.75 15.99 -15.53
CA LEU A 343 5.96 17.04 -14.55
C LEU A 343 5.45 18.39 -15.07
N ARG A 344 5.75 18.74 -16.33
CA ARG A 344 5.21 19.96 -16.97
C ARG A 344 3.68 19.99 -17.00
N ARG A 345 3.04 18.85 -17.26
CA ARG A 345 1.58 18.76 -17.32
C ARG A 345 0.90 18.94 -15.96
N VAL A 346 1.54 18.54 -14.87
CA VAL A 346 0.95 18.58 -13.51
C VAL A 346 1.37 19.79 -12.67
N MET A 347 2.32 20.58 -13.17
CA MET A 347 2.76 21.84 -12.55
C MET A 347 2.20 23.08 -13.25
N ASN A 348 1.83 22.97 -14.52
CA ASN A 348 0.95 23.92 -15.19
C ASN A 348 -0.51 23.61 -14.83
#